data_AF-D5RU06-F1
#
_entry.id   AF-D5RU06-F1
#
_cell.length_a   1.000
_cell.length_b   1.000
_cell.length_c   1.000
_cell.angle_alpha   90.00
_cell.angle_beta   90.00
_cell.angle_gamma   90.00
#
_symmetry.space_group_name_H-M   'P 1'
#
loop_
_entity.id
_entity.type
_entity.pdbx_description
1 polymer ?
#
loop_
_entity_poly.entity_id
_entity_poly.type
_entity_poly.pdbx_seq_one_letter_code
_entity_poly.pdbx_strand_id
1 'polypeptide(L)'
;ALGGPIAVADAPPLAEAALLVNTTSLGMAGQPPLSIDLAPLPTGAVVADAVYVPLETPLLAAARARGLRAVDGLGMLLHQARPGFEAWFGVLPQVDAELRALVAADIPKTA
;
A
#
# COMPACT_ATOMS: atom_id res chain seq x y z
N ALA A 1 3.16 13.41 18.37
CA ALA A 1 3.22 11.94 18.49
C ALA A 1 2.30 11.35 17.44
N LEU A 2 2.75 10.35 16.67
CA LEU A 2 1.83 9.47 15.96
C LEU A 2 1.18 8.58 17.03
N GLY A 3 -0.07 8.86 17.37
CA GLY A 3 -0.77 8.16 18.44
C GLY A 3 -1.98 8.95 18.92
N GLY A 4 -3.16 8.38 18.68
CA GLY A 4 -4.46 8.84 19.16
C GLY A 4 -5.29 7.63 19.63
N PRO A 5 -6.56 7.82 20.00
CA PRO A 5 -7.42 6.71 20.36
C PRO A 5 -7.52 5.69 19.22
N ILE A 6 -7.37 4.41 19.55
CA ILE A 6 -7.58 3.30 18.60
C ILE A 6 -9.01 2.79 18.83
N ALA A 7 -9.80 2.76 17.77
CA ALA A 7 -11.12 2.16 17.76
C ALA A 7 -11.11 0.91 16.87
N VAL A 8 -11.77 -0.14 17.36
CA VAL A 8 -12.12 -1.31 16.55
C VAL A 8 -13.58 -1.13 16.14
N ALA A 9 -13.86 -1.31 14.86
CA ALA A 9 -15.20 -1.19 14.31
C ALA A 9 -15.41 -2.26 13.25
N ASP A 10 -16.65 -2.73 13.11
CA ASP A 10 -17.02 -3.68 12.05
C ASP A 10 -16.92 -3.02 10.66
N ALA A 11 -17.11 -1.71 10.58
CA ALA A 11 -16.93 -0.89 9.39
C ALA A 11 -16.10 0.36 9.70
N PRO A 12 -15.11 0.72 8.86
CA PRO A 12 -14.27 1.90 9.11
C PRO A 12 -15.04 3.21 8.88
N PRO A 13 -14.83 4.25 9.73
CA PRO A 13 -15.45 5.57 9.55
C PRO A 13 -14.77 6.36 8.43
N LEU A 14 -15.05 5.98 7.18
CA LEU A 14 -14.35 6.51 6.00
C LEU A 14 -14.58 8.00 5.72
N ALA A 15 -15.71 8.57 6.16
CA ALA A 15 -16.05 9.98 5.92
C ALA A 15 -15.07 10.97 6.54
N GLU A 16 -14.37 10.56 7.61
CA GLU A 16 -13.41 11.39 8.35
C GLU A 16 -11.96 10.94 8.12
N ALA A 17 -11.75 9.88 7.34
CA ALA A 17 -10.44 9.29 7.14
C ALA A 17 -9.63 10.06 6.09
N ALA A 18 -8.45 10.55 6.49
CA ALA A 18 -7.45 11.09 5.56
C ALA A 18 -6.60 9.99 4.90
N LEU A 19 -6.50 8.82 5.52
CA LEU A 19 -5.70 7.69 5.05
C LEU A 19 -6.45 6.37 5.32
N LEU A 20 -6.63 5.58 4.26
CA LEU A 20 -7.04 4.18 4.32
C LEU A 20 -5.84 3.31 3.99
N VAL A 21 -5.55 2.31 4.82
CA VAL A 21 -4.47 1.34 4.58
C VAL A 21 -5.05 -0.08 4.60
N ASN A 22 -4.92 -0.83 3.52
CA ASN A 22 -5.15 -2.26 3.53
C ASN A 22 -3.90 -2.98 4.05
N THR A 23 -4.03 -3.65 5.20
CA THR A 23 -2.99 -4.51 5.79
C THR A 23 -3.44 -5.96 5.88
N THR A 24 -4.49 -6.34 5.12
CA THR A 24 -4.96 -7.73 5.02
C THR A 24 -4.33 -8.42 3.81
N SER A 25 -4.60 -9.71 3.64
CA SER A 25 -4.22 -10.46 2.43
C SER A 25 -5.19 -10.28 1.26
N LEU A 26 -6.32 -9.58 1.46
CA LEU A 26 -7.32 -9.38 0.41
C LEU A 26 -6.75 -8.46 -0.68
N GLY A 27 -6.92 -8.86 -1.94
CA GLY A 27 -6.33 -8.20 -3.11
C GLY A 27 -4.97 -8.78 -3.55
N MET A 28 -4.34 -9.63 -2.73
CA MET A 28 -3.15 -10.38 -3.13
C MET A 28 -3.48 -11.40 -4.22
N ALA A 29 -2.55 -11.70 -5.13
CA ALA A 29 -2.74 -12.70 -6.15
C ALA A 29 -3.14 -14.06 -5.53
N GLY A 30 -4.20 -14.67 -6.05
CA GLY A 30 -4.79 -15.90 -5.49
C GLY A 30 -5.72 -15.68 -4.28
N GLN A 31 -5.92 -14.44 -3.82
CA GLN A 31 -6.84 -14.09 -2.75
C GLN A 31 -8.06 -13.31 -3.29
N PRO A 32 -9.21 -13.34 -2.59
CA PRO A 32 -10.35 -12.50 -2.93
C PRO A 32 -10.01 -11.00 -2.85
N PRO A 33 -10.71 -10.12 -3.59
CA PRO A 33 -10.54 -8.68 -3.46
C PRO A 33 -11.03 -8.17 -2.10
N LEU A 34 -10.49 -7.04 -1.64
CA LEU A 34 -11.05 -6.31 -0.50
C LEU A 34 -12.36 -5.63 -0.93
N SER A 35 -13.49 -6.09 -0.37
CA SER A 35 -14.79 -5.45 -0.60
C SER A 35 -14.97 -4.27 0.34
N ILE A 36 -14.75 -3.06 -0.16
CA ILE A 36 -14.94 -1.81 0.58
C ILE A 36 -15.48 -0.72 -0.34
N ASP A 37 -16.50 0.01 0.11
CA ASP A 37 -17.02 1.16 -0.61
C ASP A 37 -16.17 2.40 -0.30
N LEU A 38 -15.48 2.91 -1.32
CA LEU A 38 -14.65 4.11 -1.20
C LEU A 38 -15.46 5.41 -1.31
N ALA A 39 -16.73 5.37 -1.70
CA ALA A 39 -17.56 6.56 -1.92
C ALA A 39 -17.54 7.58 -0.75
N PRO A 40 -17.52 7.17 0.53
CA PRO A 40 -17.48 8.11 1.64
C PRO A 40 -16.12 8.81 1.84
N LEU A 41 -15.02 8.30 1.26
CA LEU A 41 -13.70 8.91 1.45
C LEU A 41 -13.65 10.33 0.87
N PRO A 42 -13.10 11.31 1.62
CA PRO A 42 -12.84 12.65 1.11
C PRO A 42 -11.95 12.66 -0.13
N THR A 43 -12.15 13.63 -1.04
CA THR A 43 -11.37 13.74 -2.29
C THR A 43 -9.85 13.89 -2.08
N GLY A 44 -9.44 14.43 -0.92
CA GLY A 44 -8.03 14.56 -0.55
C GLY A 44 -7.43 13.33 0.16
N ALA A 45 -8.22 12.29 0.39
CA ALA A 45 -7.75 11.10 1.10
C ALA A 45 -6.76 10.28 0.27
N VAL A 46 -5.89 9.56 0.98
CA VAL A 46 -4.93 8.62 0.40
C VAL A 46 -5.41 7.19 0.66
N VAL A 47 -5.28 6.33 -0.34
CA VAL A 47 -5.47 4.88 -0.22
C VAL A 47 -4.13 4.20 -0.42
N ALA A 48 -3.69 3.44 0.57
CA ALA A 48 -2.47 2.65 0.53
C ALA A 48 -2.80 1.16 0.65
N ASP A 49 -2.04 0.32 -0.04
CA ASP A 49 -2.18 -1.12 0.04
C ASP A 49 -0.82 -1.75 0.37
N ALA A 50 -0.77 -2.62 1.38
CA ALA A 50 0.45 -3.36 1.72
C ALA A 50 0.75 -4.46 0.68
N VAL A 51 -0.25 -4.87 -0.10
CA VAL A 51 -0.09 -5.82 -1.20
C VAL A 51 0.80 -5.21 -2.30
N TYR A 52 1.77 -6.00 -2.75
CA TYR A 52 2.64 -5.68 -3.89
C TYR A 52 2.62 -6.74 -4.99
N VAL A 53 1.84 -7.82 -4.82
CA VAL A 53 1.56 -8.83 -5.85
C VAL A 53 0.04 -9.00 -5.98
N PRO A 54 -0.61 -8.39 -6.98
CA PRO A 54 -0.06 -7.45 -7.97
C PRO A 54 0.20 -6.05 -7.38
N LEU A 55 0.95 -5.20 -8.10
CA LEU A 55 1.19 -3.80 -7.71
C LEU A 55 -0.06 -2.91 -7.84
N GLU A 56 -0.95 -3.21 -8.79
CA GLU A 56 -2.24 -2.52 -8.94
C GLU A 56 -3.34 -3.49 -8.50
N THR A 57 -3.76 -3.37 -7.24
CA THR A 57 -4.87 -4.16 -6.68
C THR A 57 -6.22 -3.56 -7.08
N PRO A 58 -7.33 -4.32 -6.96
CA PRO A 58 -8.68 -3.78 -7.19
C PRO A 58 -8.99 -2.56 -6.31
N LEU A 59 -8.46 -2.51 -5.08
CA LEU A 59 -8.59 -1.37 -4.18
C LEU A 59 -7.91 -0.12 -4.76
N LEU A 60 -6.66 -0.24 -5.20
CA LEU A 60 -5.91 0.88 -5.76
C LEU A 60 -6.52 1.36 -7.09
N ALA A 61 -6.97 0.43 -7.93
CA ALA A 61 -7.67 0.77 -9.17
C ALA A 61 -8.97 1.55 -8.90
N ALA A 62 -9.77 1.12 -7.93
CA ALA A 62 -10.98 1.83 -7.52
C ALA A 62 -10.68 3.23 -6.93
N ALA A 63 -9.61 3.35 -6.15
CA ALA A 63 -9.16 4.64 -5.62
C ALA A 63 -8.76 5.61 -6.75
N ARG A 64 -7.96 5.15 -7.72
CA ARG A 64 -7.57 5.94 -8.90
C ARG A 64 -8.76 6.35 -9.75
N ALA A 65 -9.73 5.45 -9.93
CA ALA A 65 -10.96 5.75 -10.67
C ALA A 65 -11.80 6.88 -10.02
N ARG A 66 -11.70 7.06 -8.70
CA ARG A 66 -12.29 8.19 -7.97
C ARG A 66 -11.39 9.45 -7.93
N GLY A 67 -10.21 9.41 -8.54
CA GLY A 67 -9.23 10.51 -8.47
C GLY A 67 -8.49 10.62 -7.13
N LEU A 68 -8.57 9.59 -6.27
CA LEU A 68 -7.82 9.56 -5.02
C LEU A 68 -6.34 9.22 -5.27
N ARG A 69 -5.48 9.65 -4.34
CA ARG A 69 -4.08 9.23 -4.34
C ARG A 69 -3.97 7.77 -3.90
N ALA A 70 -3.49 6.92 -4.79
CA ALA A 70 -3.25 5.49 -4.54
C ALA A 70 -1.75 5.20 -4.41
N VAL A 71 -1.35 4.46 -3.37
CA VAL A 71 0.03 4.08 -3.04
C VAL A 71 0.15 2.56 -2.91
N ASP A 72 0.98 1.95 -3.74
CA ASP A 72 1.23 0.49 -3.70
C ASP A 72 2.23 0.06 -2.61
N GLY A 73 2.26 -1.25 -2.35
CA GLY A 73 3.07 -1.85 -1.29
C GLY A 73 4.57 -1.92 -1.57
N LEU A 74 5.02 -1.67 -2.81
CA LEU A 74 6.43 -1.80 -3.16
C LEU A 74 7.31 -0.76 -2.44
N GLY A 75 6.77 0.44 -2.21
CA GLY A 75 7.49 1.44 -1.43
C GLY A 75 7.81 0.94 -0.02
N MET A 76 6.83 0.34 0.66
CA MET A 76 7.03 -0.27 1.98
C MET A 76 8.10 -1.37 1.94
N LEU A 77 8.02 -2.29 0.98
CA LEU A 77 8.98 -3.39 0.80
C LEU A 77 10.43 -2.89 0.64
N LEU A 78 10.64 -1.86 -0.18
CA LEU A 78 11.96 -1.27 -0.41
C LEU A 78 12.47 -0.54 0.82
N HIS A 79 11.64 0.30 1.44
CA HIS A 79 12.07 1.13 2.57
C HIS A 79 12.40 0.30 3.82
N GLN A 80 11.66 -0.78 4.10
CA GLN A 80 11.98 -1.67 5.21
C GLN A 80 13.27 -2.46 5.00
N ALA A 81 13.64 -2.75 3.74
CA ALA A 81 14.86 -3.48 3.42
C ALA A 81 16.15 -2.65 3.63
N ARG A 82 16.06 -1.31 3.58
CA ARG A 82 17.22 -0.41 3.67
C ARG A 82 18.11 -0.64 4.91
N PRO A 83 17.58 -0.63 6.16
CA PRO A 83 18.40 -0.85 7.34
C PRO A 83 19.02 -2.26 7.38
N GLY A 84 18.32 -3.27 6.88
CA GLY A 84 18.85 -4.64 6.77
C GLY A 84 20.01 -4.72 5.76
N PHE A 85 19.85 -4.08 4.60
CA PHE A 85 20.89 -4.01 3.58
C PHE A 85 22.15 -3.28 4.11
N GLU A 86 21.96 -2.18 4.85
CA GLU A 86 23.07 -1.47 5.49
C GLU A 86 23.78 -2.35 6.52
N ALA A 87 23.04 -3.06 7.36
CA ALA A 87 23.61 -3.95 8.37
C ALA A 87 24.44 -5.10 7.77
N TRP A 88 24.04 -5.64 6.61
CA TRP A 88 24.74 -6.75 5.96
C TRP A 88 25.89 -6.33 5.06
N PHE A 89 25.73 -5.23 4.33
CA PHE A 89 26.63 -4.86 3.24
C PHE A 89 27.35 -3.53 3.46
N GLY A 90 27.05 -2.81 4.55
CA GLY A 90 27.67 -1.51 4.85
C GLY A 90 27.25 -0.38 3.92
N VAL A 91 26.19 -0.58 3.13
CA VAL A 91 25.67 0.40 2.16
C VAL A 91 24.22 0.69 2.50
N LEU A 92 23.86 1.96 2.71
CA LEU A 92 22.47 2.36 2.86
C LEU A 92 21.87 2.70 1.49
N PRO A 93 21.07 1.82 0.87
CA PRO A 93 20.52 2.11 -0.45
C PRO A 93 19.58 3.31 -0.42
N GLN A 94 19.64 4.10 -1.48
CA GLN A 94 18.63 5.12 -1.78
C GLN A 94 17.49 4.45 -2.54
N VAL A 95 16.25 4.69 -2.10
CA VAL A 95 15.07 4.20 -2.81
C VAL A 95 14.69 5.26 -3.84
N ASP A 96 15.25 5.12 -5.03
CA ASP A 96 14.98 5.95 -6.19
C ASP A 96 14.14 5.20 -7.25
N ALA A 97 13.90 5.86 -8.38
CA ALA A 97 13.11 5.30 -9.47
C ALA A 97 13.80 4.10 -10.14
N GLU A 98 15.14 4.09 -10.20
CA GLU A 98 15.91 3.02 -10.83
C GLU A 98 15.85 1.75 -9.98
N LEU A 99 16.16 1.84 -8.69
CA LEU A 99 16.06 0.72 -7.77
C LEU A 99 14.63 0.17 -7.72
N ARG A 100 13.64 1.06 -7.69
CA ARG A 100 12.23 0.66 -7.70
C ARG A 100 11.89 -0.11 -8.98
N ALA A 101 12.31 0.36 -10.14
CA ALA A 101 12.06 -0.31 -11.41
C ALA A 101 12.76 -1.68 -11.49
N LEU A 102 14.01 -1.76 -11.01
CA LEU A 102 14.78 -3.01 -10.97
C LEU A 102 14.05 -4.07 -10.14
N VAL A 103 13.66 -3.74 -8.90
CA VAL A 103 12.96 -4.68 -8.03
C VAL A 103 11.56 -4.99 -8.55
N ALA A 104 10.85 -4.02 -9.14
CA ALA A 104 9.53 -4.26 -9.72
C ALA A 104 9.56 -5.25 -10.89
N ALA A 105 10.67 -5.31 -11.64
CA ALA A 105 10.82 -6.25 -12.76
C ALA A 105 10.87 -7.72 -12.31
N ASP A 106 11.31 -7.97 -11.08
CA ASP A 106 11.41 -9.31 -10.48
C ASP A 106 10.12 -9.76 -9.78
N ILE A 107 9.14 -8.84 -9.62
CA ILE A 107 7.87 -9.16 -8.97
C ILE A 107 6.99 -9.99 -9.93
N PRO A 108 6.52 -11.18 -9.51
CA PRO A 108 5.56 -11.96 -10.29
C PRO A 108 4.30 -11.13 -10.59
N LYS A 109 3.85 -11.14 -11.84
CA LYS A 109 2.61 -10.43 -12.22
C LYS A 109 1.34 -11.17 -11.77
N THR A 110 1.48 -12.45 -11.44
CA THR A 110 0.42 -13.36 -10.98
C THR A 110 1.02 -14.36 -9.98
N ALA A 111 0.16 -15.01 -9.21
CA ALA A 111 0.54 -16.13 -8.34
C ALA A 111 1.08 -17.32 -9.14
#